data_AF-A0A7T7CCF1-F1
#
_entry.id   AF-A0A7T7CCF1-F1
#
_cell.length_a   1.000
_cell.length_b   1.000
_cell.length_c   1.000
_cell.angle_alpha   90.00
_cell.angle_beta   90.00
_cell.angle_gamma   90.00
#
_symmetry.space_group_name_H-M   'P 1'
#
loop_
_entity.id
_entity.type
_entity.pdbx_description
1 polymer ?
#
loop_
_entity_poly.entity_id
_entity_poly.type
_entity_poly.pdbx_seq_one_letter_code
_entity_poly.pdbx_strand_id
1 'polypeptide(L)'
;MHEQAKNAALQNQSQQQLEAVHEALQAIENGTYGRCAVCGEPIPYERLEIVPETTLCIKHARAEEATAEMRRPVEEDEMEGTLEEKEVFDQADTWETVSEHGTSETPSDRPDEEENDSDGANEDPPSQKR
;
A
#
# COMPACT_ATOMS: atom_id res chain seq x y z
N MET A 1 3.63 8.05 17.11
CA MET A 1 2.18 8.13 16.80
C MET A 1 1.76 7.06 15.79
N HIS A 2 2.53 6.78 14.73
CA HIS A 2 2.17 5.78 13.71
C HIS A 2 2.11 4.32 14.22
N GLU A 3 2.99 3.92 15.15
CA GLU A 3 3.02 2.53 15.64
C GLU A 3 1.77 2.16 16.46
N GLN A 4 1.26 3.09 17.28
CA GLN A 4 0.03 2.90 18.05
C GLN A 4 -1.19 2.80 17.12
N ALA A 5 -1.27 3.66 16.11
CA ALA A 5 -2.35 3.61 15.13
C ALA A 5 -2.36 2.30 14.34
N LYS A 6 -1.17 1.81 13.92
CA LYS A 6 -1.03 0.51 13.25
C LYS A 6 -1.51 -0.64 14.13
N ASN A 7 -1.08 -0.68 15.39
CA ASN A 7 -1.48 -1.74 16.31
C ASN A 7 -2.99 -1.72 16.56
N ALA A 8 -3.60 -0.54 16.70
CA ALA A 8 -5.03 -0.40 16.85
C ALA A 8 -5.81 -0.91 15.61
N ALA A 9 -5.32 -0.66 14.39
CA ALA A 9 -5.93 -1.16 13.17
C ALA A 9 -5.91 -2.69 13.09
N LEU A 10 -4.77 -3.31 13.42
CA LEU A 10 -4.65 -4.78 13.46
C LEU A 10 -5.58 -5.40 14.50
N GLN A 11 -5.66 -4.80 15.70
CA GLN A 11 -6.58 -5.26 16.74
C GLN A 11 -8.04 -5.18 16.31
N ASN A 12 -8.44 -4.08 15.68
CA ASN A 12 -9.81 -3.90 15.18
C ASN A 12 -10.14 -4.95 14.11
N GLN A 13 -9.25 -5.18 13.14
CA GLN A 13 -9.43 -6.22 12.13
C GLN A 13 -9.60 -7.61 12.75
N SER A 14 -8.76 -7.97 13.73
CA SER A 14 -8.88 -9.25 14.44
C SER A 14 -10.19 -9.37 15.21
N GLN A 15 -10.65 -8.27 15.83
CA GLN A 15 -11.94 -8.24 16.54
C GLN A 15 -13.11 -8.48 15.57
N GLN A 16 -13.11 -7.82 14.41
CA GLN A 16 -14.13 -8.00 13.37
C GLN A 16 -14.15 -9.43 12.82
N GLN A 17 -12.98 -10.03 12.60
CA GLN A 17 -12.89 -11.44 12.18
C GLN A 17 -13.47 -12.39 13.24
N LEU A 18 -13.15 -12.17 14.52
CA LEU A 18 -13.71 -12.98 15.60
C LEU A 18 -15.24 -12.87 15.66
N GLU A 19 -15.77 -11.67 15.48
CA GLU A 19 -17.21 -11.44 15.46
C GLU A 19 -17.88 -12.17 14.29
N ALA A 20 -17.32 -12.07 13.08
CA ALA A 20 -17.81 -12.80 11.91
C ALA A 20 -17.81 -14.33 12.12
N VAL A 21 -16.76 -14.89 12.73
CA VAL A 21 -16.70 -16.32 13.07
C VAL A 21 -17.78 -16.69 14.09
N HIS A 22 -18.00 -15.86 15.12
CA HIS A 22 -19.06 -16.09 16.10
C HIS A 22 -20.45 -16.06 15.47
N GLU A 23 -20.72 -15.13 14.56
CA GLU A 23 -21.99 -15.07 13.82
C GLU A 23 -22.20 -16.31 12.97
N ALA A 24 -21.16 -16.78 12.27
CA ALA A 24 -21.22 -18.00 11.47
C ALA A 24 -21.52 -19.23 12.33
N LEU A 25 -20.89 -19.35 13.50
CA LEU A 25 -21.18 -20.42 14.47
C LEU A 25 -22.62 -20.36 14.97
N GLN A 26 -23.12 -19.17 15.32
CA GLN A 26 -24.53 -19.00 15.70
C GLN A 26 -25.49 -19.36 14.57
N ALA A 27 -25.16 -19.03 13.32
CA ALA A 27 -25.95 -19.43 12.16
C ALA A 27 -25.99 -20.96 11.97
N ILE A 28 -24.91 -21.67 12.33
CA ILE A 28 -24.88 -23.14 12.34
C ILE A 28 -25.82 -23.69 13.42
N GLU A 29 -25.76 -23.14 14.64
CA GLU A 29 -26.64 -23.54 15.75
C GLU A 29 -28.12 -23.31 15.43
N ASN A 30 -28.42 -22.20 14.76
CA ASN A 30 -29.77 -21.84 14.33
C ASN A 30 -30.24 -22.57 13.05
N GLY A 31 -29.35 -23.33 12.39
CA GLY A 31 -29.64 -24.02 11.13
C GLY A 31 -29.83 -23.11 9.92
N THR A 32 -29.40 -21.85 10.01
CA THR A 32 -29.47 -20.85 8.93
C THR A 32 -28.16 -20.70 8.15
N TYR A 33 -27.12 -21.45 8.55
CA TYR A 33 -25.83 -21.45 7.87
C TYR A 33 -25.97 -21.77 6.37
N GLY A 34 -25.22 -21.04 5.55
CA GLY A 34 -25.28 -21.15 4.10
C GLY A 34 -26.48 -20.43 3.46
N ARG A 35 -27.21 -19.58 4.19
CA ARG A 35 -28.19 -18.64 3.63
C ARG A 35 -27.77 -17.21 3.93
N CYS A 36 -28.01 -16.32 2.97
CA CYS A 36 -27.73 -14.91 3.13
C CYS A 36 -28.64 -14.28 4.19
N ALA A 37 -28.07 -13.57 5.17
CA ALA A 37 -28.82 -12.88 6.22
C ALA A 37 -29.74 -11.76 5.70
N VAL A 38 -29.45 -11.19 4.51
CA VAL A 38 -30.22 -10.08 3.92
C VAL A 38 -31.34 -10.58 3.01
N CYS A 39 -31.05 -11.47 2.05
CA CYS A 39 -32.06 -11.93 1.07
C CYS A 39 -32.57 -13.36 1.30
N GLY A 40 -31.97 -14.14 2.20
CA GLY A 40 -32.34 -15.54 2.46
C GLY A 40 -31.99 -16.55 1.37
N GLU A 41 -31.38 -16.09 0.26
CA GLU A 41 -30.90 -16.95 -0.83
C GLU A 41 -29.74 -17.85 -0.35
N PRO A 42 -29.61 -19.07 -0.91
CA PRO A 42 -28.50 -19.95 -0.59
C PRO A 42 -27.17 -19.34 -1.06
N ILE A 43 -26.16 -19.40 -0.20
CA ILE A 43 -24.79 -18.98 -0.51
C ILE A 43 -24.10 -20.12 -1.29
N PRO A 44 -23.44 -19.83 -2.42
CA PRO A 44 -22.72 -20.85 -3.18
C PRO A 44 -21.67 -21.58 -2.33
N TYR A 45 -21.60 -22.91 -2.46
CA TYR A 45 -20.67 -23.73 -1.68
C TYR A 45 -19.21 -23.34 -1.91
N GLU A 46 -18.81 -23.08 -3.16
CA GLU A 46 -17.47 -22.61 -3.52
C GLU A 46 -17.05 -21.37 -2.72
N ARG A 47 -18.01 -20.50 -2.35
CA ARG A 47 -17.72 -19.32 -1.53
C ARG A 47 -17.56 -19.66 -0.06
N LEU A 48 -18.37 -20.58 0.47
CA LEU A 48 -18.26 -21.05 1.85
C LEU A 48 -16.96 -21.86 2.06
N GLU A 49 -16.43 -22.49 1.01
CA GLU A 49 -15.15 -23.17 1.05
C GLU A 49 -13.97 -22.18 1.17
N ILE A 50 -14.07 -21.02 0.52
CA ILE A 50 -13.03 -19.98 0.55
C ILE A 50 -13.16 -19.09 1.80
N VAL A 51 -14.39 -18.68 2.15
CA VAL A 51 -14.69 -17.76 3.25
C VAL A 51 -15.83 -18.36 4.09
N PRO A 52 -15.53 -19.29 5.02
CA PRO A 52 -16.55 -20.03 5.77
C PRO A 52 -17.34 -19.18 6.78
N GLU A 53 -16.77 -18.07 7.24
CA GLU A 53 -17.37 -17.15 8.22
C GLU A 53 -18.43 -16.22 7.61
N THR A 54 -18.63 -16.25 6.30
CA THR A 54 -19.54 -15.31 5.63
C THR A 54 -21.02 -15.64 5.85
N THR A 55 -21.79 -14.62 6.22
CA THR A 55 -23.26 -14.69 6.41
C THR A 55 -24.04 -14.03 5.27
N LEU A 56 -23.36 -13.40 4.30
CA LEU A 56 -23.97 -12.64 3.21
C LEU A 56 -23.76 -13.34 1.86
N CYS A 57 -24.53 -13.03 0.82
CA CYS A 57 -24.22 -13.47 -0.55
C CYS A 57 -23.27 -12.46 -1.23
N ILE A 58 -22.69 -12.84 -2.38
CA ILE A 58 -21.70 -12.01 -3.09
C ILE A 58 -22.23 -10.61 -3.46
N LYS A 59 -23.54 -10.49 -3.73
CA LYS A 59 -24.18 -9.21 -4.07
C LYS A 59 -24.22 -8.27 -2.86
N HIS A 60 -24.63 -8.78 -1.69
CA HIS A 60 -24.75 -7.99 -0.47
C HIS A 60 -23.38 -7.71 0.17
N ALA A 61 -22.45 -8.66 0.11
CA ALA A 61 -21.07 -8.45 0.56
C ALA A 61 -20.41 -7.30 -0.23
N ARG A 62 -20.51 -7.32 -1.58
CA ARG A 62 -20.00 -6.22 -2.41
C ARG A 62 -20.69 -4.89 -2.15
N ALA A 63 -21.98 -4.90 -1.84
CA ALA A 63 -22.72 -3.68 -1.52
C ALA A 63 -22.20 -3.07 -0.21
N GLU A 64 -21.94 -3.88 0.82
CA GLU A 64 -21.31 -3.40 2.06
C GLU A 64 -19.91 -2.85 1.81
N GLU A 65 -19.06 -3.58 1.08
CA GLU A 65 -17.72 -3.14 0.72
C GLU A 65 -17.75 -1.80 -0.03
N ALA A 66 -18.64 -1.63 -1.01
CA ALA A 66 -18.78 -0.38 -1.75
C ALA A 66 -19.15 0.81 -0.83
N THR A 67 -20.01 0.59 0.17
CA THR A 67 -20.31 1.64 1.16
C THR A 67 -19.13 1.94 2.08
N ALA A 68 -18.24 0.96 2.32
CA ALA A 68 -17.02 1.17 3.07
C ALA A 68 -15.94 1.89 2.25
N GLU A 69 -15.84 1.62 0.95
CA GLU A 69 -14.96 2.37 0.03
C GLU A 69 -15.36 3.83 -0.11
N MET A 70 -16.65 4.14 0.02
CA MET A 70 -17.13 5.52 0.11
C MET A 70 -16.76 6.21 1.43
N ARG A 71 -16.17 5.50 2.41
CA ARG A 71 -15.61 6.07 3.64
C ARG A 71 -14.12 6.39 3.52
N ARG A 72 -13.53 6.30 2.33
CA ARG A 72 -12.19 6.84 2.10
C ARG A 72 -12.20 8.35 2.40
N PRO A 73 -11.11 8.90 2.99
CA PRO A 73 -11.09 10.32 3.36
C PRO A 73 -11.38 11.21 2.15
N VAL A 74 -12.02 12.36 2.38
CA VAL A 74 -12.34 13.34 1.32
C VAL A 74 -11.08 13.79 0.55
N GLU A 75 -9.92 13.77 1.21
CA GLU A 75 -8.60 14.07 0.63
C GLU A 75 -8.22 13.14 -0.55
N GLU A 76 -8.74 11.90 -0.60
CA GLU A 76 -8.52 11.00 -1.75
C GLU A 76 -9.40 11.36 -2.95
N ASP A 77 -10.58 11.94 -2.71
CA ASP A 77 -11.51 12.41 -3.75
C ASP A 77 -10.98 13.71 -4.39
N GLU A 78 -10.27 14.53 -3.61
CA GLU A 78 -9.62 15.76 -4.06
C GLU A 78 -8.21 15.55 -4.65
N MET A 79 -7.66 14.32 -4.62
CA MET A 79 -6.48 13.93 -5.40
C MET A 79 -6.80 13.63 -6.88
N GLU A 80 -7.75 14.35 -7.46
CA GLU A 80 -7.88 14.46 -8.91
C GLU A 80 -6.76 15.39 -9.39
N GLY A 81 -5.58 14.83 -9.66
CA GLY A 81 -4.45 15.58 -10.17
C GLY A 81 -4.86 16.36 -11.42
N THR A 82 -4.89 17.69 -11.31
CA THR A 82 -5.03 18.57 -12.46
C THR A 82 -3.78 18.39 -13.31
N LEU A 83 -3.89 17.58 -14.36
CA LEU A 83 -2.92 17.55 -15.45
C LEU A 83 -3.07 18.86 -16.25
N GLU A 84 -2.74 19.98 -15.63
CA GLU A 84 -2.33 21.17 -16.38
C GLU A 84 -0.87 20.96 -16.77
N GLU A 85 -0.57 21.23 -18.05
CA GLU A 85 0.75 21.13 -18.67
C GLU A 85 1.79 21.99 -17.91
N LYS A 86 2.35 21.41 -16.86
CA LYS A 86 3.64 21.78 -16.31
C LYS A 86 4.25 20.47 -15.83
N GLU A 87 5.20 20.00 -16.63
CA GLU A 87 6.02 18.79 -16.48
C GLU A 87 5.62 17.92 -15.28
N VAL A 88 4.92 16.83 -15.58
CA VAL A 88 4.43 15.86 -14.60
C VAL A 88 5.59 15.47 -13.70
N PHE A 89 5.55 15.92 -12.45
CA PHE A 89 6.49 15.52 -11.39
C PHE A 89 6.32 14.02 -11.19
N ASP A 90 7.15 13.25 -11.90
CA ASP A 90 7.02 11.81 -11.96
C ASP A 90 7.72 11.16 -10.75
N GLN A 91 7.63 9.83 -10.66
CA GLN A 91 8.29 9.12 -9.58
C GLN A 91 9.81 9.33 -9.60
N ALA A 92 10.44 9.52 -10.76
CA ALA A 92 11.88 9.79 -10.86
C ALA A 92 12.22 11.21 -10.38
N ASP A 93 11.41 12.22 -10.70
CA ASP A 93 11.57 13.59 -10.22
C ASP A 93 11.44 13.68 -8.69
N THR A 94 10.58 12.83 -8.09
CA THR A 94 10.44 12.74 -6.63
C THR A 94 11.73 12.25 -5.96
N TRP A 95 12.39 11.25 -6.57
CA TRP A 95 13.63 10.70 -6.04
C TRP A 95 14.80 11.67 -6.25
N GLU A 96 14.87 12.34 -7.39
CA GLU A 96 15.90 13.35 -7.68
C GLU A 96 15.85 14.50 -6.66
N THR A 97 14.66 15.08 -6.43
CA THR A 97 14.47 16.20 -5.49
C THR A 97 14.76 15.82 -4.03
N VAL A 98 14.34 14.63 -3.59
CA VAL A 98 14.58 14.17 -2.22
C VAL A 98 16.04 13.81 -2.00
N SER A 99 16.74 13.35 -3.03
CA SER A 99 18.16 13.00 -2.95
C SER A 99 19.06 14.20 -2.66
N GLU A 100 18.66 15.41 -3.09
CA GLU A 100 19.34 16.66 -2.74
C GLU A 100 19.34 16.91 -1.24
N HIS A 101 18.29 16.45 -0.54
CA HIS A 101 18.13 16.53 0.90
C HIS A 101 18.68 15.29 1.60
N GLY A 102 19.94 14.97 1.34
CA GLY A 102 20.70 13.98 2.09
C GLY A 102 20.12 12.57 1.96
N THR A 103 20.58 11.84 0.96
CA THR A 103 20.50 10.37 0.99
C THR A 103 21.15 9.91 2.30
N SER A 104 20.60 8.88 2.96
CA SER A 104 21.15 8.32 4.22
C SER A 104 22.52 7.67 4.06
N GLU A 105 23.27 8.01 3.01
CA GLU A 105 24.62 7.56 2.73
C GLU A 105 25.58 8.17 3.76
N THR A 106 26.10 7.30 4.60
CA THR A 106 27.16 7.63 5.53
C THR A 106 28.48 7.76 4.79
N PRO A 107 29.49 8.49 5.33
CA PRO A 107 30.83 8.53 4.74
C PRO A 107 31.47 7.15 4.49
N SER A 108 30.98 6.09 5.16
CA SER A 108 31.42 4.71 4.98
C SER A 108 30.79 3.99 3.79
N ASP A 109 29.72 4.54 3.21
CA ASP A 109 29.02 3.97 2.05
C ASP A 109 29.67 4.39 0.71
N ARG A 110 30.67 5.29 0.76
CA ARG A 110 31.50 5.63 -0.41
C ARG A 110 32.48 4.48 -0.68
N PRO A 111 32.51 3.90 -1.89
CA PRO A 111 33.52 2.91 -2.22
C PRO A 111 34.90 3.56 -2.14
N ASP A 112 35.86 2.88 -1.49
CA ASP A 112 37.25 3.32 -1.43
C ASP A 112 37.76 3.56 -2.86
N GLU A 113 38.08 4.81 -3.20
CA GLU A 113 38.85 5.10 -4.40
C GLU A 113 40.23 4.48 -4.19
N GLU A 114 40.45 3.28 -4.73
CA GLU A 114 41.80 2.73 -4.83
C GLU A 114 42.64 3.70 -5.65
N GLU A 115 43.57 4.38 -4.96
CA GLU A 115 44.66 5.14 -5.54
C GLU A 115 45.38 4.25 -6.56
N ASN A 116 45.09 4.42 -7.85
CA ASN A 116 45.87 3.80 -8.91
C ASN A 116 47.09 4.68 -9.20
N ASP A 117 48.14 4.45 -8.41
CA ASP A 117 49.52 4.77 -8.77
C ASP A 117 49.91 4.02 -10.06
N SER A 118 49.96 4.74 -11.18
CA SER A 118 50.82 4.35 -12.30
C SER A 118 51.40 5.55 -13.03
N ASP A 119 52.69 5.76 -12.74
CA ASP A 119 53.67 6.62 -13.40
C ASP A 119 53.60 6.67 -14.94
N GLY A 120 53.88 7.86 -15.49
CA GLY A 120 54.84 7.95 -16.59
C GLY A 120 54.44 8.75 -17.84
N ALA A 121 54.81 10.04 -17.81
CA ALA A 121 55.34 10.84 -18.93
C ALA A 121 54.48 11.06 -20.20
N ASN A 122 54.12 12.32 -20.45
CA ASN A 122 54.97 13.22 -21.26
C ASN A 122 54.44 14.66 -21.19
N GLU A 123 55.36 15.56 -20.86
CA GLU A 123 55.20 17.02 -20.80
C GLU A 123 55.24 17.63 -22.20
N ASP A 124 54.42 18.66 -22.46
CA ASP A 124 54.85 19.94 -23.09
C ASP A 124 53.69 20.97 -23.09
N PRO A 125 53.95 22.30 -23.13
CA PRO A 125 53.29 23.30 -22.29
C PRO A 125 52.42 24.31 -23.09
N PRO A 126 51.79 25.33 -22.46
CA PRO A 126 50.65 26.03 -23.05
C PRO A 126 51.05 27.23 -23.93
N SER A 127 50.40 27.39 -25.10
CA SER A 127 50.50 28.60 -25.93
C SER A 127 49.23 29.46 -25.85
N GLN A 128 49.34 30.47 -24.99
CA GLN A 128 48.69 31.78 -24.88
C GLN A 128 47.56 32.20 -25.87
N LYS A 129 46.44 32.61 -25.23
CA LYS A 129 45.52 33.73 -25.52
C LYS A 129 45.81 34.63 -26.74
N ARG A 130 44.76 34.90 -27.50
CA ARG A 130 44.48 36.20 -28.12
C ARG A 130 43.14 36.73 -27.62
#